data_AF-A0A2K3KS05-F1
#
_entry.id   AF-A0A2K3KS05-F1
#
_cell.length_a   1.000
_cell.length_b   1.000
_cell.length_c   1.000
_cell.angle_alpha   90.00
_cell.angle_beta   90.00
_cell.angle_gamma   90.00
#
_symmetry.space_group_name_H-M   'P 1'
#
loop_
_entity.id
_entity.type
_entity.pdbx_description
1 polymer ?
#
loop_
_entity_poly.entity_id
_entity_poly.type
_entity_poly.pdbx_seq_one_letter_code
_entity_poly.pdbx_strand_id
1 'polypeptide(L)' 'MGVGGNFWDLLKPYARNEGFDFLRNKRVAIDLSFWIVQHNNAIKTHVNKPHLRLTFF' A
#
# COMPACT_ATOMS: atom_id res chain seq x y z
N MET A 1 0.95 -7.62 7.84
CA MET A 1 2.29 -7.03 8.10
C MET A 1 2.19 -6.01 9.22
N GLY A 2 3.32 -5.59 9.77
CA GLY A 2 3.41 -4.60 10.85
C GLY A 2 3.54 -5.22 12.23
N VAL A 3 3.41 -4.39 13.26
CA VAL A 3 3.46 -4.80 14.66
C VAL A 3 2.16 -5.53 15.02
N GLY A 4 2.27 -6.68 15.69
CA GLY A 4 1.12 -7.45 16.17
C GLY A 4 0.35 -6.75 17.30
N GLY A 5 -0.76 -7.35 17.74
CA GLY A 5 -1.50 -6.89 18.93
C GLY A 5 -2.24 -5.56 18.75
N ASN A 6 -3.16 -5.47 17.77
CA ASN A 6 -4.05 -4.32 17.54
C ASN A 6 -3.34 -2.95 17.47
N PHE A 7 -2.05 -2.94 17.16
CA PHE A 7 -1.22 -1.73 17.13
C PHE A 7 -1.84 -0.62 16.27
N TRP A 8 -2.34 -0.99 15.09
CA TRP A 8 -2.99 -0.05 14.19
C TRP A 8 -4.31 0.49 14.72
N ASP A 9 -5.07 -0.29 15.51
CA ASP A 9 -6.31 0.16 16.13
C ASP A 9 -6.06 1.24 17.19
N LEU A 10 -4.99 1.09 17.96
CA LEU A 10 -4.56 2.08 18.95
C LEU A 10 -4.16 3.41 18.30
N LEU A 11 -3.63 3.37 17.07
CA LEU A 11 -3.23 4.57 16.33
C LEU A 11 -4.36 5.25 15.55
N LYS A 12 -5.52 4.59 15.36
CA LYS A 12 -6.66 5.14 14.60
C LYS A 12 -7.06 6.56 15.02
N PRO A 13 -7.13 6.93 16.32
CA PRO A 13 -7.51 8.28 16.73
C PRO A 13 -6.56 9.39 16.25
N TYR A 14 -5.33 9.04 15.85
CA TYR A 14 -4.33 9.99 15.38
C TYR A 14 -4.29 10.10 13.84
N ALA A 15 -5.08 9.29 13.13
CA ALA A 15 -5.11 9.32 11.67
C ALA A 15 -5.72 10.63 11.15
N ARG A 16 -5.15 11.18 10.08
CA ARG A 16 -5.67 12.35 9.36
C ARG A 16 -6.06 11.95 7.96
N ASN A 17 -7.23 12.40 7.52
CA ASN A 17 -7.69 12.21 6.15
C ASN A 17 -7.27 13.43 5.33
N GLU A 18 -6.40 13.20 4.35
CA GLU A 18 -5.89 14.23 3.45
C GLU A 18 -6.40 13.97 2.03
N GLY A 19 -6.62 15.04 1.26
CA GLY A 19 -7.04 14.94 -0.15
C GLY A 19 -5.89 14.51 -1.07
N PHE A 20 -6.21 14.15 -2.32
CA PHE A 20 -5.21 13.68 -3.30
C PHE A 20 -4.11 14.71 -3.61
N ASP A 21 -4.43 16.00 -3.60
CA ASP A 21 -3.46 17.08 -3.84
C ASP A 21 -2.49 17.29 -2.68
N PHE A 22 -2.74 16.73 -1.49
CA PHE A 22 -1.87 16.90 -0.32
C PHE A 22 -0.43 16.46 -0.60
N LEU A 23 -0.27 15.41 -1.42
CA LEU A 23 1.05 14.86 -1.77
C LEU A 23 1.73 15.58 -2.94
N ARG A 24 1.07 16.56 -3.57
CA ARG A 24 1.61 17.28 -4.72
C ARG A 24 2.95 17.93 -4.37
N ASN A 25 3.95 17.72 -5.22
CA ASN A 25 5.32 18.22 -5.07
C ASN A 25 6.08 17.71 -3.82
N LYS A 26 5.61 16.63 -3.18
CA LYS A 26 6.35 15.97 -2.08
C LYS A 26 7.10 14.75 -2.61
N ARG A 27 8.30 14.52 -2.06
CA ARG A 27 9.02 13.26 -2.28
C ARG A 27 8.45 12.22 -1.31
N VAL A 28 7.96 11.11 -1.84
CA VAL A 28 7.37 10.02 -1.06
C VAL A 28 8.16 8.74 -1.36
N ALA A 29 8.64 8.07 -0.31
CA ALA A 29 9.24 6.75 -0.45
C ALA A 29 8.12 5.69 -0.55
N ILE A 30 8.23 4.79 -1.52
CA ILE A 30 7.26 3.72 -1.77
C ILE A 30 7.92 2.38 -1.45
N ASP A 31 7.27 1.58 -0.59
CA ASP A 31 7.67 0.20 -0.34
C ASP A 31 7.16 -0.72 -1.46
N LEU A 32 7.98 -0.90 -2.50
CA LEU A 32 7.67 -1.78 -3.63
C LEU A 32 7.64 -3.26 -3.23
N SER A 33 8.32 -3.66 -2.15
CA SER A 33 8.36 -5.06 -1.70
C SER A 33 6.97 -5.50 -1.26
N PHE A 34 6.26 -4.63 -0.53
CA PHE A 34 4.88 -4.89 -0.13
C PHE A 34 3.94 -4.98 -1.33
N TRP A 35 4.04 -4.03 -2.26
CA TRP A 35 3.17 -4.03 -3.45
C TRP A 35 3.33 -5.32 -4.26
N ILE A 36 4.54 -5.78 -4.53
CA ILE A 36 4.75 -7.02 -5.30
C ILE A 36 4.08 -8.22 -4.59
N VAL A 37 4.28 -8.37 -3.28
CA VAL A 37 3.70 -9.47 -2.49
C VAL A 37 2.17 -9.37 -2.42
N GLN A 38 1.62 -8.18 -2.19
CA GLN A 38 0.18 -7.95 -2.13
C GLN A 38 -0.51 -8.38 -3.44
N HIS A 39 0.04 -8.01 -4.59
CA HIS A 39 -0.57 -8.32 -5.89
C HIS A 39 -0.51 -9.81 -6.22
N ASN A 40 0.60 -10.46 -5.91
CA ASN A 40 0.72 -11.90 -6.08
C ASN A 40 -0.31 -12.66 -5.22
N ASN A 41 -0.68 -12.12 -4.05
CA ASN A 41 -1.65 -12.74 -3.14
C ASN A 41 -3.11 -12.34 -3.39
N ALA A 42 -3.36 -11.17 -3.99
CA ALA A 42 -4.72 -10.65 -4.19
C ALA A 42 -5.45 -11.30 -5.38
N ILE A 43 -4.71 -11.79 -6.38
CA ILE A 43 -5.30 -12.37 -7.59
C ILE A 43 -5.52 -13.87 -7.40
N LYS A 44 -6.78 -14.29 -7.53
CA LYS A 44 -7.20 -15.69 -7.37
C LYS A 44 -7.12 -16.52 -8.66
N THR A 45 -6.78 -15.88 -9.77
CA THR A 45 -6.63 -16.50 -11.10
C THR A 45 -5.19 -16.39 -11.57
N HIS A 46 -4.79 -17.20 -12.56
CA HIS A 46 -3.44 -17.10 -13.10
C HIS A 46 -3.32 -15.87 -14.00
N VAL A 47 -2.47 -14.92 -13.61
CA VAL A 47 -2.12 -13.72 -14.38
C VAL A 47 -0.61 -13.59 -14.40
N ASN A 48 -0.04 -13.34 -15.58
CA ASN A 48 1.40 -13.17 -15.72
C ASN A 48 1.85 -11.82 -15.15
N LYS A 49 2.82 -11.84 -14.22
CA LYS A 49 3.46 -10.66 -13.61
C LYS A 49 2.48 -9.52 -13.25
N PRO A 50 1.50 -9.79 -12.37
CA PRO A 50 0.43 -8.83 -12.10
C PRO A 50 0.89 -7.52 -11.45
N HIS A 51 2.00 -7.56 -10.71
CA HIS A 51 2.60 -6.39 -10.07
C HIS A 51 3.08 -5.34 -11.09
N LEU A 52 3.43 -5.72 -12.33
CA LEU A 52 3.89 -4.76 -13.34
C LEU A 52 2.78 -3.79 -13.76
N ARG A 53 1.56 -4.32 -13.95
CA ARG A 53 0.41 -3.49 -14.35
C ARG A 53 0.13 -2.41 -13.31
N LEU A 54 0.10 -2.77 -12.03
CA LEU A 54 -0.26 -1.82 -10.97
C LEU A 54 0.89 -0.93 -10.52
N THR A 55 2.15 -1.33 -10.71
CA THR A 55 3.28 -0.40 -10.49
C THR A 55 3.32 0.69 -11.58
N PHE A 56 2.77 0.42 -12.76
CA PHE A 56 2.75 1.36 -13.87
C PHE A 56 1.69 2.46 -13.72
N PHE A 57 0.52 2.12 -13.16
CA PHE A 57 -0.62 3.04 -12.97
C PHE A 57 -0.64 3.61 -11.56
#